data_AF-A0A4Y9FFV5-F1
#
_entry.id   AF-A0A4Y9FFV5-F1
#
_cell.length_a   1.000
_cell.length_b   1.000
_cell.length_c   1.000
_cell.angle_alpha   90.00
_cell.angle_beta   90.00
_cell.angle_gamma   90.00
#
_symmetry.space_group_name_H-M   'P 1'
#
loop_
_entity.id
_entity.type
_entity.pdbx_description
1 polymer ?
#
loop_
_entity_poly.entity_id
_entity_poly.type
_entity_poly.pdbx_seq_one_letter_code
_entity_poly.pdbx_strand_id
1 'polypeptide(L)'
;AAQLGIDFSSLLSKFDGSASGSRAKTAINAPSNRTGEVSYGNDFKMGLNLSYEIDIWGKYRDTYRASKSGFKASEYDYEAARLSVISNTVQTYFNLVNAYENENALKKAYESAKEIYRINDEKFQVGAVGEYEL
;
A
#
# COMPACT_ATOMS: atom_id res chain seq x y z
N ALA A 1 5.63 -11.38 -3.71
CA ALA A 1 6.52 -12.54 -3.48
C ALA A 1 6.12 -13.38 -2.27
N ALA A 2 5.89 -12.79 -1.08
CA ALA A 2 5.59 -13.55 0.15
C ALA A 2 4.35 -14.48 0.03
N GLN A 3 3.25 -13.97 -0.54
CA GLN A 3 2.02 -14.76 -0.73
C GLN A 3 2.23 -16.00 -1.60
N LEU A 4 3.01 -15.89 -2.69
CA LEU A 4 3.34 -17.02 -3.56
C LEU A 4 4.10 -18.12 -2.80
N GLY A 5 5.02 -17.75 -1.91
CA GLY A 5 5.75 -18.70 -1.06
C GLY A 5 4.85 -19.37 -0.02
N ILE A 6 3.93 -18.62 0.58
CA ILE A 6 2.94 -19.15 1.52
C ILE A 6 2.07 -20.20 0.83
N ASP A 7 1.55 -19.90 -0.36
CA ASP A 7 0.68 -20.82 -1.09
C ASP A 7 1.44 -22.03 -1.63
N PHE A 8 2.71 -21.86 -2.03
CA PHE A 8 3.57 -23.01 -2.35
C PHE A 8 3.76 -23.94 -1.15
N SER A 9 3.91 -23.40 0.06
CA SER A 9 4.07 -24.21 1.28
C SER A 9 2.86 -25.11 1.55
N SER A 10 1.66 -24.74 1.08
CA SER A 10 0.44 -25.54 1.27
C SER A 10 0.44 -26.84 0.46
N LEU A 11 1.28 -26.95 -0.57
CA LEU A 11 1.48 -28.17 -1.37
C LEU A 11 2.41 -29.19 -0.68
N LEU A 12 3.07 -28.80 0.40
CA LEU A 12 4.03 -29.60 1.14
C LEU A 12 3.44 -30.04 2.48
N SER A 13 3.94 -31.17 3.00
CA SER A 13 3.63 -31.63 4.35
C SER A 13 4.08 -30.64 5.42
N LYS A 14 3.24 -30.42 6.43
CA LYS A 14 3.54 -29.59 7.60
C LYS A 14 3.96 -30.48 8.77
N PHE A 15 4.99 -30.05 9.47
CA PHE A 15 5.50 -30.70 10.67
C PHE A 15 5.46 -29.69 11.81
N ASP A 16 4.76 -30.04 12.88
CA ASP A 16 4.56 -29.18 14.04
C ASP A 16 4.93 -29.96 15.31
N GLY A 17 5.49 -29.27 16.30
CA GLY A 17 5.75 -29.85 17.62
C GLY A 17 4.74 -29.32 18.63
N SER A 18 4.14 -30.21 19.43
CA SER A 18 3.21 -29.81 20.47
C SER A 18 3.59 -30.40 21.83
N ALA A 19 3.42 -29.59 22.87
CA ALA A 19 3.54 -30.01 24.25
C ALA A 19 2.40 -29.37 25.06
N SER A 20 1.70 -30.18 25.86
CA SER A 20 0.57 -29.72 26.67
C SER A 20 0.54 -30.42 28.01
N GLY A 21 0.22 -29.69 29.07
CA GLY A 21 -0.08 -30.23 30.40
C GLY A 21 -1.46 -29.78 30.84
N SER A 22 -2.29 -30.69 31.35
CA SER A 22 -3.60 -30.35 31.90
C SER A 22 -3.85 -31.07 33.23
N ARG A 23 -4.58 -30.41 34.13
CA ARG A 23 -5.05 -31.00 35.38
C ARG A 23 -6.57 -30.94 35.40
N ALA A 24 -7.20 -32.07 35.64
CA ALA A 24 -8.65 -32.19 35.70
C ALA A 24 -9.08 -32.70 37.08
N LYS A 25 -10.11 -32.04 37.65
CA LYS A 25 -10.87 -32.55 38.78
C LYS A 25 -12.13 -33.21 38.23
N THR A 26 -12.19 -34.53 38.25
CA THR A 26 -13.33 -35.30 37.78
C THR A 26 -14.31 -35.52 38.94
N ALA A 27 -15.55 -35.04 38.77
CA ALA A 27 -16.59 -35.16 39.78
C ALA A 27 -17.02 -36.62 39.99
N ILE A 28 -17.63 -36.90 41.14
CA ILE A 28 -18.10 -38.25 41.51
C ILE A 28 -19.15 -38.76 40.52
N ASN A 29 -20.07 -37.88 40.10
CA ASN A 29 -21.18 -38.23 39.21
C ASN A 29 -20.77 -38.22 37.72
N ALA A 30 -19.49 -38.05 37.39
CA ALA A 30 -19.03 -38.05 36.01
C ALA A 30 -19.09 -39.48 35.44
N PRO A 31 -19.66 -39.71 34.24
CA PRO A 31 -19.74 -41.06 33.65
C PRO A 31 -18.37 -41.74 33.46
N SER A 32 -17.30 -40.97 33.33
CA SER A 32 -15.93 -41.45 33.19
C SER A 32 -15.26 -41.81 34.53
N ASN A 33 -15.86 -41.49 35.68
CA ASN A 33 -15.30 -41.72 37.01
C ASN A 33 -15.92 -42.96 37.66
N ARG A 34 -15.11 -44.02 37.82
CA ARG A 34 -15.55 -45.32 38.37
C ARG A 34 -15.17 -45.52 39.85
N THR A 35 -14.54 -44.51 40.46
CA THR A 35 -13.93 -44.65 41.80
C THR A 35 -14.89 -44.36 42.94
N GLY A 36 -16.05 -43.72 42.67
CA GLY A 36 -16.98 -43.29 43.72
C GLY A 36 -16.51 -42.06 44.52
N GLU A 37 -15.34 -41.51 44.21
CA GLU A 37 -14.72 -40.38 44.90
C GLU A 37 -14.30 -39.28 43.90
N VAL A 38 -13.98 -38.09 44.39
CA VAL A 38 -13.44 -37.00 43.54
C VAL A 38 -12.05 -37.40 43.07
N SER A 39 -11.83 -37.45 41.76
CA SER A 39 -10.53 -37.83 41.17
C SER A 39 -9.77 -36.61 40.64
N TYR A 40 -8.48 -36.53 40.93
CA TYR A 40 -7.57 -35.53 40.37
C TYR A 40 -6.59 -36.21 39.41
N GLY A 41 -6.66 -35.87 38.13
CA GLY A 41 -5.76 -36.40 37.11
C GLY A 41 -4.88 -35.31 36.50
N ASN A 42 -3.63 -35.66 36.19
CA ASN A 42 -2.74 -34.86 35.36
C ASN A 42 -2.53 -35.58 34.02
N ASP A 43 -2.58 -34.86 32.91
CA ASP A 43 -2.28 -35.35 31.56
C ASP A 43 -1.18 -34.49 30.96
N PHE A 44 -0.05 -35.11 30.61
CA PHE A 44 1.08 -34.45 29.94
C PHE A 44 1.31 -35.14 28.60
N LYS A 45 1.28 -34.35 27.52
CA LYS A 45 1.50 -34.82 26.15
C LYS A 45 2.62 -34.02 25.53
N MET A 46 3.49 -34.70 24.80
CA MET A 46 4.52 -34.09 23.98
C MET A 46 4.71 -34.96 22.74
N GLY A 47 4.74 -34.35 21.56
CA GLY A 47 4.87 -35.09 20.32
C GLY A 47 5.11 -34.21 19.10
N LEU A 48 5.37 -34.87 17.99
CA LEU A 48 5.43 -34.27 16.67
C LEU A 48 4.16 -34.63 15.89
N ASN A 49 3.61 -33.67 15.19
CA ASN A 49 2.43 -33.78 14.37
C ASN A 49 2.83 -33.61 12.90
N LEU A 50 2.51 -34.59 12.07
CA LEU A 50 2.61 -34.50 10.61
C LEU A 50 1.21 -34.33 10.05
N SER A 51 0.98 -33.23 9.34
CA SER A 51 -0.26 -33.01 8.59
C SER A 51 0.04 -32.79 7.11
N TYR A 52 -0.69 -33.51 6.26
CA TYR A 52 -0.58 -33.35 4.82
C TYR A 52 -1.96 -33.56 4.18
N GLU A 53 -2.37 -32.61 3.35
CA GLU A 53 -3.60 -32.70 2.60
C GLU A 53 -3.30 -33.07 1.15
N ILE A 54 -3.86 -34.18 0.70
CA ILE A 54 -3.64 -34.67 -0.67
C ILE A 54 -4.50 -33.84 -1.62
N ASP A 55 -3.86 -33.16 -2.56
CA ASP A 55 -4.54 -32.31 -3.54
C ASP A 55 -5.10 -33.12 -4.72
N ILE A 56 -6.22 -33.82 -4.49
CA ILE A 56 -6.87 -34.68 -5.51
C ILE A 56 -7.48 -33.86 -6.64
N TRP A 57 -8.01 -32.68 -6.32
CA TRP A 57 -8.81 -31.86 -7.22
C TRP A 57 -8.07 -30.62 -7.75
N GLY A 58 -6.83 -30.39 -7.32
CA GLY A 58 -6.03 -29.24 -7.73
C GLY A 58 -6.33 -27.95 -6.98
N LYS A 59 -7.01 -28.01 -5.83
CA LYS A 59 -7.33 -26.86 -4.97
C LYS A 59 -6.06 -26.06 -4.65
N TYR A 60 -5.04 -26.72 -4.10
CA TYR A 60 -3.81 -26.06 -3.68
C TYR A 60 -2.94 -25.66 -4.88
N ARG A 61 -2.95 -26.47 -5.94
CA ARG A 61 -2.23 -26.15 -7.18
C ARG A 61 -2.78 -24.91 -7.87
N ASP A 62 -4.10 -24.77 -7.92
CA ASP A 62 -4.75 -23.64 -8.56
C ASP A 62 -4.66 -22.38 -7.68
N THR A 63 -4.71 -22.50 -6.35
CA THR A 63 -4.35 -21.39 -5.44
C THR A 63 -2.92 -20.90 -5.67
N TYR A 64 -1.93 -21.80 -5.74
CA TYR A 64 -0.55 -21.43 -6.04
C TYR A 64 -0.41 -20.73 -7.40
N ARG A 65 -1.08 -21.25 -8.44
CA ARG A 65 -1.08 -20.64 -9.78
C ARG A 65 -1.73 -19.25 -9.78
N ALA A 66 -2.84 -19.08 -9.07
CA ALA A 66 -3.50 -17.78 -8.91
C ALA A 66 -2.54 -16.77 -8.27
N SER A 67 -1.87 -17.14 -7.19
CA SER A 67 -0.87 -16.28 -6.53
C SER A 67 0.37 -16.03 -7.39
N LYS A 68 0.74 -16.97 -8.27
CA LYS A 68 1.82 -16.77 -9.24
C LYS A 68 1.44 -15.72 -10.29
N SER A 69 0.22 -15.80 -10.81
CA SER A 69 -0.32 -14.80 -11.73
C SER A 69 -0.48 -13.45 -11.05
N GLY A 70 -0.95 -13.42 -9.80
CA GLY A 70 -1.02 -12.21 -8.98
C GLY A 70 0.35 -11.57 -8.73
N PHE A 71 1.38 -12.39 -8.50
CA PHE A 71 2.76 -11.88 -8.39
C PHE A 71 3.23 -11.23 -9.69
N LYS A 72 3.01 -11.87 -10.85
CA LYS A 72 3.33 -11.26 -12.16
C LYS A 72 2.55 -9.98 -12.41
N ALA A 73 1.27 -9.94 -12.04
CA ALA A 73 0.48 -8.72 -12.14
C ALA A 73 1.09 -7.59 -11.30
N SER A 74 1.55 -7.89 -10.08
CA SER A 74 2.23 -6.88 -9.25
C SER A 74 3.55 -6.38 -9.84
N GLU A 75 4.27 -7.19 -10.63
CA GLU A 75 5.44 -6.74 -11.38
C GLU A 75 5.05 -5.76 -12.50
N TYR A 76 3.95 -6.05 -13.21
CA TYR A 76 3.44 -5.12 -14.23
C TYR A 76 2.87 -3.83 -13.64
N ASP A 77 2.20 -3.90 -12.49
CA ASP A 77 1.72 -2.72 -11.76
C ASP A 77 2.90 -1.84 -11.31
N TYR A 78 4.01 -2.46 -10.89
CA TYR A 78 5.25 -1.74 -10.58
C TYR A 78 5.79 -0.99 -11.80
N GLU A 79 5.88 -1.64 -12.96
CA GLU A 79 6.36 -0.98 -14.20
C GLU A 79 5.41 0.13 -14.65
N ALA A 80 4.10 -0.06 -14.53
CA ALA A 80 3.11 0.97 -14.82
C ALA A 80 3.24 2.18 -13.87
N ALA A 81 3.40 1.93 -12.58
CA ALA A 81 3.64 2.97 -11.59
C ALA A 81 4.95 3.72 -11.86
N ARG A 82 6.02 3.00 -12.22
CA ARG A 82 7.31 3.58 -12.62
C ARG A 82 7.15 4.51 -13.82
N LEU A 83 6.47 4.06 -14.87
CA LEU A 83 6.19 4.87 -16.05
C LEU A 83 5.34 6.11 -15.70
N SER A 84 4.33 5.94 -14.85
CA SER A 84 3.49 7.05 -14.38
C SER A 84 4.30 8.10 -13.63
N VAL A 85 5.17 7.68 -12.70
CA VAL A 85 6.05 8.60 -11.96
C VAL A 85 6.97 9.38 -12.91
N ILE A 86 7.64 8.68 -13.83
CA ILE A 86 8.51 9.34 -14.83
C ILE A 86 7.71 10.34 -15.66
N SER A 87 6.54 9.94 -16.15
CA SER A 87 5.69 10.80 -17.01
C SER A 87 5.22 12.04 -16.25
N ASN A 88 4.79 11.87 -15.00
CA ASN A 88 4.37 12.97 -14.14
C ASN A 88 5.55 13.91 -13.86
N THR A 89 6.74 13.39 -13.56
CA THR A 89 7.93 14.22 -13.36
C THR A 89 8.25 15.07 -14.59
N VAL A 90 8.20 14.47 -15.79
CA VAL A 90 8.44 15.19 -17.05
C VAL A 90 7.38 16.27 -17.30
N GLN A 91 6.10 15.94 -17.10
CA GLN A 91 5.01 16.92 -17.24
C GLN A 91 5.14 18.07 -16.23
N THR A 92 5.43 17.75 -14.97
CA THR A 92 5.66 18.76 -13.93
C THR A 92 6.84 19.65 -14.27
N TYR A 93 7.93 19.11 -14.80
CA TYR A 93 9.08 19.89 -15.24
C TYR A 93 8.69 20.88 -16.36
N PHE A 94 8.00 20.42 -17.40
CA PHE A 94 7.58 21.31 -18.49
C PHE A 94 6.55 22.36 -18.05
N ASN A 95 5.65 22.01 -17.12
CA ASN A 95 4.73 22.96 -16.52
C ASN A 95 5.50 24.05 -15.73
N LEU A 96 6.56 23.67 -15.01
CA LEU A 96 7.43 24.61 -14.32
C LEU A 96 8.15 25.54 -15.31
N VAL A 97 8.71 25.01 -16.39
CA VAL A 97 9.34 25.82 -17.45
C VAL A 97 8.32 26.79 -18.07
N ASN A 98 7.11 26.33 -18.35
CA ASN A 98 6.05 27.21 -18.88
C ASN A 98 5.68 28.32 -17.88
N ALA A 99 5.59 28.00 -16.58
CA ALA A 99 5.33 28.99 -15.55
C ALA A 99 6.42 30.07 -15.49
N TYR A 100 7.69 29.70 -15.61
CA TYR A 100 8.80 30.67 -15.67
C TYR A 100 8.73 31.58 -16.90
N GLU A 101 8.40 31.02 -18.07
CA GLU A 101 8.22 31.83 -19.29
C GLU A 101 7.08 32.82 -19.14
N ASN A 102 5.95 32.40 -18.56
CA ASN A 102 4.82 33.28 -18.27
C ASN A 102 5.18 34.37 -17.24
N GLU A 103 5.93 34.02 -16.19
CA GLU A 103 6.43 34.98 -15.20
C GLU A 103 7.31 36.05 -15.86
N ASN A 104 8.25 35.64 -16.71
CA ASN A 104 9.11 36.55 -17.45
C ASN A 104 8.33 37.48 -18.39
N ALA A 105 7.33 36.95 -19.10
CA ALA A 105 6.46 37.74 -19.97
C ALA A 105 5.65 38.78 -19.16
N LEU A 106 5.04 38.36 -18.05
CA LEU A 106 4.28 39.24 -17.16
C LEU A 106 5.15 40.32 -16.51
N LYS A 107 6.38 39.99 -16.14
CA LYS A 107 7.34 40.97 -15.61
C LYS A 107 7.66 42.07 -16.63
N LYS A 108 7.88 41.71 -17.90
CA LYS A 108 8.09 42.69 -18.98
C LYS A 108 6.85 43.56 -19.22
N ALA A 109 5.66 42.95 -19.20
CA ALA A 109 4.40 43.66 -19.32
C ALA A 109 4.20 44.67 -18.17
N TYR A 110 4.53 44.26 -16.93
CA TYR A 110 4.48 45.13 -15.75
C TYR A 110 5.41 46.34 -15.87
N GLU A 111 6.69 46.13 -16.23
CA GLU A 111 7.63 47.26 -16.40
C GLU A 111 7.17 48.22 -17.50
N SER A 112 6.62 47.69 -18.59
CA SER A 112 6.08 48.51 -19.68
C SER A 112 4.87 49.33 -19.24
N ALA A 113 3.93 48.72 -18.51
CA ALA A 113 2.76 49.40 -17.97
C ALA A 113 3.14 50.49 -16.96
N LYS A 114 4.14 50.21 -16.11
CA LYS A 114 4.69 51.19 -15.14
C LYS A 114 5.30 52.40 -15.84
N GLU A 115 6.05 52.19 -16.91
CA GLU A 115 6.65 53.29 -17.68
C GLU A 115 5.60 54.10 -18.44
N ILE A 116 4.59 53.45 -19.03
CA ILE A 116 3.45 54.13 -19.66
C ILE A 116 2.73 55.02 -18.63
N TYR A 117 2.46 54.49 -17.44
CA TYR A 117 1.84 55.24 -16.36
C TYR A 117 2.70 56.45 -15.95
N ARG A 118 4.02 56.28 -15.76
CA ARG A 118 4.94 57.37 -15.43
C ARG A 118 4.89 58.49 -16.48
N ILE A 119 4.92 58.13 -17.77
CA ILE A 119 4.85 59.11 -18.87
C ILE A 119 3.51 59.84 -18.91
N ASN A 120 2.40 59.15 -18.67
CA ASN A 120 1.07 59.77 -18.63
C ASN A 120 0.90 60.69 -17.42
N ASP A 121 1.43 60.31 -16.24
CA ASP A 121 1.43 61.15 -15.05
C ASP A 121 2.23 62.45 -15.26
N GLU A 122 3.43 62.37 -15.85
CA GLU A 122 4.21 63.56 -16.21
C GLU A 122 3.49 64.47 -17.21
N LYS A 123 2.79 63.90 -18.20
CA LYS A 123 1.97 64.66 -19.15
C LYS A 123 0.74 65.28 -18.49
N PHE A 124 0.13 64.60 -17.54
CA PHE A 124 -1.04 65.10 -16.81
C PHE A 124 -0.67 66.32 -15.97
N GLN A 125 0.48 66.27 -15.27
CA GLN A 125 0.99 67.38 -14.46
C GLN A 125 1.24 68.67 -15.26
N VAL A 126 1.58 68.56 -16.55
CA VAL A 126 1.74 69.69 -17.47
C VAL A 126 0.48 70.01 -18.30
N GLY A 127 -0.64 69.35 -18.01
CA GLY A 127 -1.95 69.57 -18.65
C GLY A 127 -2.06 69.07 -20.09
N ALA A 128 -1.18 68.17 -20.52
CA ALA A 128 -1.16 67.62 -21.88
C ALA A 128 -2.09 66.41 -22.09
N VAL A 129 -2.56 65.78 -21.01
CA VAL A 129 -3.58 64.69 -21.01
C VAL A 129 -4.59 64.90 -19.88
N GLY A 130 -5.80 64.32 -19.97
CA GLY A 130 -6.87 64.45 -18.98
C GLY A 130 -6.88 63.32 -17.94
N GLU A 131 -7.78 63.44 -16.94
CA GLU A 131 -7.91 62.46 -15.82
C GLU A 131 -8.40 61.08 -16.27
N TYR A 132 -9.07 60.99 -17.43
CA TYR A 132 -9.55 59.72 -18.00
C TYR A 132 -8.45 58.90 -18.69
N GLU A 133 -7.39 59.57 -19.16
CA GLU A 133 -6.25 58.95 -19.86
C GLU A 133 -5.09 58.56 -18.92
N LEU A 134 -5.19 58.87 -17.63
CA LEU A 134 -4.25 58.52 -16.56
C LEU A 134 -4.59 57.15 -15.94
#